data_AF-A0A7X6I8M1-F1
#
_entry.id   AF-A0A7X6I8M1-F1
#
_cell.length_a   1.000
_cell.length_b   1.000
_cell.length_c   1.000
_cell.angle_alpha   90.00
_cell.angle_beta   90.00
_cell.angle_gamma   90.00
#
_symmetry.space_group_name_H-M   'P 1'
#
loop_
_entity.id
_entity.type
_entity.pdbx_description
1 polymer ?
#
loop_
_entity_poly.entity_id
_entity_poly.type
_entity_poly.pdbx_seq_one_letter_code
_entity_poly.pdbx_strand_id
1 'polypeptide(L)'
;MGSRDSGLQTRFMSGNEAVAQGAHDAGLAVAAAYPGTPSTEIVETISRLPGVHAEWSVNEKVALEVALGASLMGRRALTAMKHVGLNVAADTLMSAALTGVHGGLVIAVADDVGFSSSQNEQDSRVWSRFAHLPVLEPADAQQAYLMTRDAFELSERHEVPVLLRLTTRVCHVKRAVLLQPAMPRPDPIEYRKNAERWVLSPGHVAKRLEARAARDAALRDVAEQSHWNVVTPGADRRLGVIASGPVSHAVREALPDAPLLTLGLSAPLPLGLVREFAAGVGTLLVVEESEPVVEPELLAAGLAVHGRAVLPPYGEISARHVRDAARTILGEPAASPPAVTAQRIFTRPPTLCAGCGYLGVYYWLSRMPNAVVCGDIGCYTLGASPPWSSVDTVLAMGASLGMAGGVAKAQAGDAAPRPVVAVIGDSTFLHSGMQGLLNLTYQQANVTVLLLDNSATAMTGGQNNPANGRDLHGGAAPVKVDFAKLVEALGVRPERIRHADPYELPVFVKTLREEMKASAPSVIITSRPCVFTPDFNRDLPLVVDEDQCNGCANCLDVGCPAVLTTRREQQVRASGKVVDLAWVKIDPQLCTGCEICAKACARGAIAKPARRVIALEPA
;
A
#
# COMPACT_ATOMS: atom_id res chain seq x y z
N MET A 1 -35.33 -2.35 34.67
CA MET A 1 -34.35 -1.27 34.93
C MET A 1 -33.26 -1.82 35.82
N GLY A 2 -32.02 -1.80 35.33
CA GLY A 2 -30.86 -2.36 36.03
C GLY A 2 -29.72 -2.67 35.06
N SER A 3 -29.35 -1.71 34.20
CA SER A 3 -28.10 -1.80 33.45
C SER A 3 -26.96 -1.65 34.46
N ARG A 4 -26.27 -2.76 34.74
CA ARG A 4 -24.97 -2.72 35.41
C ARG A 4 -24.02 -2.03 34.44
N ASP A 5 -23.78 -0.76 34.69
CA ASP A 5 -22.77 0.03 33.99
C ASP A 5 -21.42 -0.59 34.35
N SER A 6 -20.81 -1.29 33.40
CA SER A 6 -19.57 -2.07 33.64
C SER A 6 -18.34 -1.21 33.90
N GLY A 7 -18.48 0.12 33.91
CA GLY A 7 -17.39 1.09 34.04
C GLY A 7 -16.41 1.09 32.86
N LEU A 8 -16.60 0.20 31.88
CA LEU A 8 -15.75 0.07 30.70
C LEU A 8 -16.25 1.00 29.59
N GLN A 9 -15.33 1.76 29.01
CA GLN A 9 -15.64 2.70 27.94
C GLN A 9 -15.86 1.96 26.61
N THR A 10 -16.92 2.34 25.89
CA THR A 10 -17.15 1.90 24.51
C THR A 10 -16.78 3.01 23.52
N ARG A 11 -16.07 2.68 22.44
CA ARG A 11 -15.72 3.63 21.36
C ARG A 11 -16.07 3.06 20.00
N PHE A 12 -16.46 3.93 19.06
CA PHE A 12 -16.72 3.54 17.67
C PHE A 12 -15.43 3.70 16.86
N MET A 13 -14.82 2.58 16.45
CA MET A 13 -13.47 2.55 15.88
C MET A 13 -13.39 1.62 14.67
N SER A 14 -12.55 1.96 13.69
CA SER A 14 -12.10 1.03 12.65
C SER A 14 -11.16 -0.02 13.23
N GLY A 15 -10.84 -1.08 12.48
CA GLY A 15 -9.80 -2.03 12.91
C GLY A 15 -8.45 -1.35 13.10
N ASN A 16 -8.06 -0.42 12.23
CA ASN A 16 -6.79 0.32 12.40
C ASN A 16 -6.75 1.14 13.68
N GLU A 17 -7.84 1.87 13.98
CA GLU A 17 -7.99 2.63 15.22
C GLU A 17 -8.00 1.70 16.45
N ALA A 18 -8.61 0.52 16.32
CA ALA A 18 -8.66 -0.50 17.36
C ALA A 18 -7.29 -1.15 17.65
N VAL A 19 -6.49 -1.43 16.61
CA VAL A 19 -5.09 -1.87 16.78
C VAL A 19 -4.27 -0.80 17.49
N ALA A 20 -4.37 0.46 17.05
CA ALA A 20 -3.66 1.58 17.68
C ALA A 20 -4.02 1.71 19.17
N GLN A 21 -5.31 1.69 19.50
CA GLN A 21 -5.79 1.74 20.87
C GLN A 21 -5.36 0.51 21.69
N GLY A 22 -5.43 -0.69 21.09
CA GLY A 22 -5.01 -1.93 21.72
C GLY A 22 -3.52 -1.94 22.06
N ALA A 23 -2.69 -1.42 21.15
CA ALA A 23 -1.25 -1.30 21.39
C ALA A 23 -0.94 -0.27 22.48
N HIS A 24 -1.59 0.90 22.44
CA HIS A 24 -1.43 1.92 23.49
C HIS A 24 -1.83 1.38 24.87
N ASP A 25 -2.97 0.69 24.95
CA ASP A 25 -3.47 0.11 26.20
C ASP A 25 -2.64 -1.10 26.63
N ALA A 26 -1.91 -1.73 25.71
CA ALA A 26 -0.85 -2.68 26.01
C ALA A 26 0.47 -1.99 26.39
N GLY A 27 0.54 -0.67 26.56
CA GLY A 27 1.76 -0.02 27.01
C GLY A 27 2.85 0.10 25.95
N LEU A 28 2.47 0.19 24.67
CA LEU A 28 3.35 0.50 23.55
C LEU A 28 4.25 1.72 23.85
N ALA A 29 5.51 1.64 23.45
CA ALA A 29 6.48 2.73 23.62
C ALA A 29 6.98 3.30 22.28
N VAL A 30 7.12 2.46 21.25
CA VAL A 30 7.66 2.86 19.94
C VAL A 30 6.81 2.28 18.81
N ALA A 31 6.39 3.13 17.87
CA ALA A 31 5.75 2.75 16.63
C ALA A 31 6.50 3.34 15.43
N ALA A 32 6.75 2.53 14.42
CA ALA A 32 7.37 2.97 13.18
C ALA A 32 6.67 2.32 11.98
N ALA A 33 6.56 3.02 10.86
CA ALA A 33 5.98 2.46 9.63
C ALA A 33 6.43 3.24 8.40
N TYR A 34 6.21 2.69 7.21
CA TYR A 34 6.14 3.48 5.97
C TYR A 34 4.65 3.59 5.55
N PRO A 35 4.17 4.75 5.07
CA PRO A 35 2.76 4.90 4.69
C PRO A 35 2.34 3.90 3.61
N GLY A 36 1.27 3.14 3.87
CA GLY A 36 0.77 2.13 2.95
C GLY A 36 -0.64 1.66 3.30
N THR A 37 -1.62 2.05 2.48
CA THR A 37 -3.01 1.59 2.59
C THR A 37 -3.06 0.07 2.36
N PRO A 38 -3.81 -0.71 3.17
CA PRO A 38 -4.82 -0.27 4.15
C PRO A 38 -4.32 -0.12 5.61
N SER A 39 -3.02 -0.07 5.88
CA SER A 39 -2.47 -0.05 7.26
C SER A 39 -2.15 1.34 7.83
N THR A 40 -2.14 2.37 6.98
CA THR A 40 -1.62 3.72 7.29
C THR A 40 -2.19 4.32 8.58
N GLU A 41 -3.50 4.19 8.82
CA GLU A 41 -4.19 4.85 9.94
C GLU A 41 -3.77 4.31 11.31
N ILE A 42 -3.09 3.16 11.40
CA ILE A 42 -2.61 2.60 12.67
C ILE A 42 -1.62 3.56 13.32
N VAL A 43 -0.54 3.90 12.62
CA VAL A 43 0.53 4.75 13.18
C VAL A 43 0.11 6.22 13.25
N GLU A 44 -0.73 6.69 12.32
CA GLU A 44 -1.35 8.03 12.44
C GLU A 44 -2.24 8.14 13.70
N THR A 45 -2.94 7.07 14.07
CA THR A 45 -3.74 7.06 15.29
C THR A 45 -2.85 7.01 16.53
N ILE A 46 -1.78 6.19 16.51
CA ILE A 46 -0.81 6.13 17.60
C ILE A 46 -0.14 7.49 17.84
N SER A 47 0.18 8.26 16.78
CA SER A 47 0.85 9.56 16.92
C SER A 47 0.04 10.61 17.67
N ARG A 48 -1.28 10.38 17.83
CA ARG A 48 -2.20 11.24 18.61
C ARG A 48 -2.38 10.74 20.05
N LEU A 49 -1.82 9.58 20.40
CA LEU A 49 -1.90 9.00 21.74
C LEU A 49 -0.66 9.39 22.56
N PRO A 50 -0.82 9.69 23.86
CA PRO A 50 0.27 10.20 24.67
C PRO A 50 1.29 9.13 25.06
N GLY A 51 2.56 9.52 25.18
CA GLY A 51 3.60 8.69 25.77
C GLY A 51 4.06 7.52 24.90
N VAL A 52 3.91 7.63 23.58
CA VAL A 52 4.43 6.73 22.55
C VAL A 52 5.26 7.54 21.56
N HIS A 53 6.46 7.07 21.20
CA HIS A 53 7.19 7.60 20.04
C HIS A 53 6.59 7.00 18.77
N ALA A 54 6.19 7.83 17.82
CA ALA A 54 5.63 7.38 16.55
C ALA A 54 6.34 8.09 15.39
N GLU A 55 6.72 7.36 14.35
CA GLU A 55 7.39 7.94 13.18
C GLU A 55 7.00 7.29 11.86
N TRP A 56 7.14 8.08 10.79
CA TRP A 56 7.28 7.57 9.43
C TRP A 56 8.76 7.31 9.14
N SER A 57 9.11 6.06 8.89
CA SER A 57 10.42 5.64 8.40
C SER A 57 10.45 5.68 6.86
N VAL A 58 11.66 5.63 6.29
CA VAL A 58 11.85 5.73 4.83
C VAL A 58 11.32 4.53 4.06
N ASN A 59 11.27 3.34 4.67
CA ASN A 59 10.68 2.11 4.14
C ASN A 59 10.38 1.13 5.28
N GLU A 60 9.71 0.02 4.97
CA GLU A 60 9.26 -0.97 5.95
C GLU A 60 10.40 -1.74 6.60
N LYS A 61 11.52 -1.92 5.89
CA LYS A 61 12.73 -2.54 6.46
C LYS A 61 13.25 -1.69 7.62
N VAL A 62 13.43 -0.39 7.40
CA VAL A 62 13.89 0.54 8.44
C VAL A 62 12.86 0.64 9.58
N ALA A 63 11.56 0.66 9.27
CA ALA A 63 10.52 0.66 10.30
C ALA A 63 10.60 -0.56 11.23
N LEU A 64 10.77 -1.76 10.66
CA LEU A 64 10.95 -2.98 11.45
C LEU A 64 12.26 -2.96 12.25
N GLU A 65 13.35 -2.40 11.70
CA GLU A 65 14.63 -2.24 12.41
C GLU A 65 14.51 -1.30 13.62
N VAL A 66 13.78 -0.19 13.47
CA VAL A 66 13.48 0.74 14.58
C VAL A 66 12.68 0.03 15.68
N ALA A 67 11.61 -0.69 15.30
CA ALA A 67 10.79 -1.42 16.25
C ALA A 67 11.57 -2.55 16.95
N LEU A 68 12.40 -3.28 16.22
CA LEU A 68 13.28 -4.32 16.77
C LEU A 68 14.33 -3.74 17.73
N GLY A 69 14.91 -2.59 17.40
CA GLY A 69 15.86 -1.88 18.27
C GLY A 69 15.23 -1.45 19.59
N ALA A 70 13.99 -0.95 19.56
CA ALA A 70 13.23 -0.65 20.76
C ALA A 70 12.92 -1.90 21.59
N SER A 71 12.47 -2.97 20.92
CA SER A 71 12.22 -4.27 21.54
C SER A 71 13.46 -4.83 22.24
N LEU A 72 14.65 -4.70 21.64
CA LEU A 72 15.91 -5.14 22.24
C LEU A 72 16.16 -4.47 23.62
N MET A 73 15.65 -3.26 23.84
CA MET A 73 15.74 -2.54 25.11
C MET A 73 14.60 -2.84 26.10
N GLY A 74 13.82 -3.90 25.86
CA GLY A 74 12.70 -4.30 26.70
C GLY A 74 11.45 -3.43 26.51
N ARG A 75 11.37 -2.62 25.45
CA ARG A 75 10.21 -1.77 25.18
C ARG A 75 9.25 -2.47 24.22
N ARG A 76 7.95 -2.39 24.49
CA ARG A 76 6.93 -2.83 23.54
C ARG A 76 6.96 -1.95 22.30
N ALA A 77 7.04 -2.57 21.13
CA ALA A 77 7.13 -1.88 19.84
C ALA A 77 6.18 -2.46 18.80
N LEU A 78 5.72 -1.60 17.88
CA LEU A 78 4.82 -1.97 16.80
C LEU A 78 5.36 -1.45 15.47
N THR A 79 5.30 -2.26 14.43
CA THR A 79 5.42 -1.78 13.05
C THR A 79 4.17 -2.13 12.27
N ALA A 80 3.72 -1.23 11.40
CA ALA A 80 2.56 -1.41 10.55
C ALA A 80 2.97 -1.35 9.08
N MET A 81 2.42 -2.25 8.27
CA MET A 81 2.63 -2.29 6.82
C MET A 81 1.53 -3.10 6.13
N LYS A 82 1.47 -3.04 4.80
CA LYS A 82 0.71 -4.02 4.01
C LYS A 82 1.57 -5.21 3.60
N HIS A 83 0.95 -6.26 3.06
CA HIS A 83 1.61 -7.49 2.59
C HIS A 83 2.87 -7.24 1.75
N VAL A 84 2.83 -6.32 0.77
CA VAL A 84 4.04 -6.01 -0.04
C VAL A 84 5.15 -5.33 0.77
N GLY A 85 4.80 -4.57 1.81
CA GLY A 85 5.77 -3.96 2.70
C GLY A 85 6.50 -5.00 3.57
N LEU A 86 5.81 -6.09 3.91
CA LEU A 86 6.46 -7.22 4.58
C LEU A 86 7.54 -7.87 3.70
N ASN A 87 7.36 -7.88 2.38
CA ASN A 87 8.40 -8.33 1.45
C ASN A 87 9.65 -7.44 1.52
N VAL A 88 9.46 -6.11 1.63
CA VAL A 88 10.57 -5.15 1.79
C VAL A 88 11.28 -5.39 3.12
N ALA A 89 10.53 -5.69 4.18
CA ALA A 89 11.06 -5.96 5.52
C ALA A 89 11.57 -7.41 5.72
N ALA A 90 11.42 -8.30 4.73
CA ALA A 90 11.62 -9.74 4.90
C ALA A 90 13.02 -10.13 5.38
N ASP A 91 14.06 -9.43 4.92
CA ASP A 91 15.45 -9.64 5.37
C ASP A 91 15.58 -9.45 6.89
N THR A 92 15.04 -8.33 7.41
CA THR A 92 15.00 -8.05 8.84
C THR A 92 14.09 -9.03 9.57
N LEU A 93 12.94 -9.39 8.99
CA LEU A 93 11.98 -10.34 9.56
C LEU A 93 12.61 -11.73 9.80
N MET A 94 13.33 -12.27 8.82
CA MET A 94 13.98 -13.59 8.94
C MET A 94 15.02 -13.60 10.05
N SER A 95 15.79 -12.51 10.17
CA SER A 95 16.78 -12.36 11.23
C SER A 95 16.12 -12.23 12.61
N ALA A 96 15.08 -11.40 12.73
CA ALA A 96 14.33 -11.18 13.96
C ALA A 96 13.65 -12.46 14.47
N ALA A 97 13.19 -13.33 13.56
CA ALA A 97 12.61 -14.62 13.93
C ALA A 97 13.60 -15.56 14.63
N LEU A 98 14.90 -15.41 14.36
CA LEU A 98 15.98 -16.14 15.01
C LEU A 98 16.48 -15.46 16.28
N THR A 99 16.82 -14.17 16.23
CA THR A 99 17.32 -13.43 17.40
C THR A 99 16.27 -13.32 18.51
N GLY A 100 15.00 -13.32 18.11
CA GLY A 100 13.86 -13.10 19.00
C GLY A 100 13.80 -11.65 19.47
N VAL A 101 13.04 -11.46 20.55
CA VAL A 101 12.74 -10.14 21.12
C VAL A 101 12.87 -10.12 22.64
N HIS A 102 13.05 -8.94 23.22
CA HIS A 102 13.06 -8.75 24.67
C HIS A 102 11.75 -8.11 25.15
N GLY A 103 11.42 -6.92 24.66
CA GLY A 103 10.08 -6.34 24.76
C GLY A 103 9.19 -6.84 23.62
N GLY A 104 7.88 -6.93 23.84
CA GLY A 104 6.98 -7.47 22.83
C GLY A 104 7.04 -6.69 21.51
N LEU A 105 7.09 -7.39 20.39
CA LEU A 105 7.10 -6.82 19.04
C LEU A 105 5.91 -7.34 18.26
N VAL A 106 5.03 -6.43 17.86
CA VAL A 106 3.89 -6.73 17.00
C VAL A 106 4.14 -6.17 15.61
N ILE A 107 4.01 -7.03 14.61
CA ILE A 107 4.08 -6.64 13.20
C ILE A 107 2.65 -6.71 12.68
N ALA A 108 1.98 -5.56 12.60
CA ALA A 108 0.64 -5.44 12.04
C ALA A 108 0.76 -5.42 10.52
N VAL A 109 0.27 -6.48 9.86
CA VAL A 109 0.38 -6.66 8.41
C VAL A 109 -1.00 -6.73 7.82
N ALA A 110 -1.32 -5.80 6.93
CA ALA A 110 -2.63 -5.73 6.28
C ALA A 110 -2.59 -6.31 4.86
N ASP A 111 -3.29 -7.42 4.65
CA ASP A 111 -3.43 -8.08 3.35
C ASP A 111 -4.57 -7.44 2.55
N ASP A 112 -4.26 -6.98 1.33
CA ASP A 112 -5.23 -6.36 0.42
C ASP A 112 -5.94 -7.39 -0.45
N VAL A 113 -6.79 -8.21 0.19
CA VAL A 113 -7.62 -9.22 -0.47
C VAL A 113 -8.47 -8.54 -1.55
N GLY A 114 -8.44 -9.06 -2.78
CA GLY A 114 -9.13 -8.44 -3.93
C GLY A 114 -8.48 -7.18 -4.49
N PHE A 115 -7.22 -6.88 -4.13
CA PHE A 115 -6.35 -5.89 -4.79
C PHE A 115 -6.96 -4.48 -4.94
N SER A 116 -7.55 -3.94 -3.87
CA SER A 116 -8.20 -2.62 -3.91
C SER A 116 -7.21 -1.47 -4.12
N SER A 117 -5.98 -1.62 -3.63
CA SER A 117 -4.94 -0.58 -3.59
C SER A 117 -3.53 -1.11 -3.91
N SER A 118 -3.43 -2.37 -4.33
CA SER A 118 -2.16 -3.10 -4.49
C SER A 118 -2.00 -3.67 -5.89
N GLN A 119 -0.75 -3.82 -6.33
CA GLN A 119 -0.40 -4.33 -7.65
C GLN A 119 -0.56 -5.85 -7.76
N ASN A 120 -0.66 -6.53 -6.62
CA ASN A 120 -0.88 -7.96 -6.50
C ASN A 120 -1.61 -8.27 -5.18
N GLU A 121 -2.16 -9.48 -5.12
CA GLU A 121 -2.76 -10.10 -3.94
C GLU A 121 -1.75 -11.11 -3.37
N GLN A 122 -1.55 -11.13 -2.05
CA GLN A 122 -0.65 -12.06 -1.36
C GLN A 122 -1.19 -12.39 0.02
N ASP A 123 -0.68 -13.46 0.62
CA ASP A 123 -1.04 -13.90 1.95
C ASP A 123 0.15 -13.87 2.91
N SER A 124 0.07 -13.03 3.94
CA SER A 124 1.16 -12.86 4.90
C SER A 124 1.39 -14.08 5.80
N ARG A 125 0.46 -15.04 5.86
CA ARG A 125 0.65 -16.31 6.59
C ARG A 125 1.77 -17.16 5.97
N VAL A 126 2.07 -16.97 4.68
CA VAL A 126 3.22 -17.64 4.02
C VAL A 126 4.55 -17.22 4.65
N TRP A 127 4.71 -15.92 4.97
CA TRP A 127 5.88 -15.43 5.70
C TRP A 127 5.94 -16.00 7.11
N SER A 128 4.80 -16.14 7.77
CA SER A 128 4.72 -16.80 9.08
C SER A 128 5.25 -18.23 9.04
N ARG A 129 4.84 -19.00 8.05
CA ARG A 129 5.26 -20.39 7.84
C ARG A 129 6.75 -20.47 7.57
N PHE A 130 7.29 -19.56 6.74
CA PHE A 130 8.71 -19.55 6.42
C PHE A 130 9.59 -19.08 7.60
N ALA A 131 9.14 -18.07 8.35
CA ALA A 131 9.87 -17.49 9.47
C ALA A 131 9.62 -18.20 10.81
N HIS A 132 8.64 -19.11 10.90
CA HIS A 132 8.19 -19.73 12.15
C HIS A 132 7.68 -18.70 13.17
N LEU A 133 6.83 -17.78 12.73
CA LEU A 133 6.20 -16.78 13.58
C LEU A 133 4.77 -17.23 13.96
N PRO A 134 4.26 -16.80 15.12
CA PRO A 134 2.84 -16.93 15.43
C PRO A 134 2.01 -15.85 14.71
N VAL A 135 0.79 -16.20 14.29
CA VAL A 135 -0.16 -15.28 13.62
C VAL A 135 -1.48 -15.18 14.35
N LEU A 136 -1.84 -13.96 14.75
CA LEU A 136 -3.19 -13.62 15.22
C LEU A 136 -4.01 -12.99 14.10
N GLU A 137 -5.25 -13.45 13.93
CA GLU A 137 -6.15 -13.08 12.82
C GLU A 137 -7.50 -12.54 13.33
N PRO A 138 -7.59 -11.25 13.66
CA PRO A 138 -8.86 -10.66 14.07
C PRO A 138 -9.88 -10.68 12.94
N ALA A 139 -11.10 -11.10 13.25
CA ALA A 139 -12.23 -11.09 12.32
C ALA A 139 -12.94 -9.72 12.26
N ASP A 140 -12.68 -8.82 13.21
CA ASP A 140 -13.29 -7.49 13.32
C ASP A 140 -12.51 -6.56 14.26
N ALA A 141 -12.96 -5.30 14.41
CA ALA A 141 -12.27 -4.31 15.24
C ALA A 141 -12.24 -4.64 16.75
N GLN A 142 -13.22 -5.36 17.30
CA GLN A 142 -13.19 -5.76 18.71
C GLN A 142 -12.09 -6.79 18.94
N GLN A 143 -11.98 -7.77 18.04
CA GLN A 143 -10.89 -8.74 18.08
C GLN A 143 -9.55 -8.07 17.78
N ALA A 144 -9.48 -7.12 16.85
CA ALA A 144 -8.24 -6.41 16.54
C ALA A 144 -7.68 -5.69 17.78
N TYR A 145 -8.55 -5.03 18.56
CA TYR A 145 -8.18 -4.42 19.83
C TYR A 145 -7.65 -5.44 20.85
N LEU A 146 -8.37 -6.54 21.08
CA LEU A 146 -8.01 -7.55 22.08
C LEU A 146 -6.77 -8.36 21.66
N MET A 147 -6.74 -8.87 20.44
CA MET A 147 -5.61 -9.64 19.91
C MET A 147 -4.34 -8.81 19.83
N THR A 148 -4.40 -7.49 19.61
CA THR A 148 -3.19 -6.65 19.68
C THR A 148 -2.57 -6.66 21.07
N ARG A 149 -3.39 -6.63 22.13
CA ARG A 149 -2.93 -6.71 23.52
C ARG A 149 -2.30 -8.07 23.80
N ASP A 150 -3.01 -9.13 23.43
CA ASP A 150 -2.55 -10.51 23.60
C ASP A 150 -1.27 -10.78 22.78
N ALA A 151 -1.12 -10.13 21.62
CA ALA A 151 0.08 -10.25 20.78
C ALA A 151 1.34 -9.78 21.51
N PHE A 152 1.28 -8.70 22.31
CA PHE A 152 2.43 -8.27 23.10
C PHE A 152 2.80 -9.30 24.18
N GLU A 153 1.83 -9.83 24.90
CA GLU A 153 2.09 -10.85 25.93
C GLU A 153 2.63 -12.16 25.31
N LEU A 154 2.06 -12.59 24.18
CA LEU A 154 2.51 -13.75 23.44
C LEU A 154 3.96 -13.55 22.95
N SER A 155 4.25 -12.36 22.42
CA SER A 155 5.58 -11.99 21.94
C SER A 155 6.63 -12.04 23.05
N GLU A 156 6.31 -11.51 24.22
CA GLU A 156 7.20 -11.48 25.39
C GLU A 156 7.41 -12.87 25.99
N ARG A 157 6.32 -13.64 26.15
CA ARG A 157 6.36 -14.98 26.74
C ARG A 157 7.24 -15.94 25.94
N HIS A 158 7.22 -15.83 24.61
CA HIS A 158 7.94 -16.74 23.71
C HIS A 158 9.15 -16.07 23.02
N GLU A 159 9.49 -14.86 23.44
CA GLU A 159 10.59 -14.06 22.91
C GLU A 159 10.64 -14.04 21.36
N VAL A 160 9.48 -13.86 20.72
CA VAL A 160 9.33 -13.89 19.25
C VAL A 160 8.45 -12.74 18.74
N PRO A 161 8.73 -12.16 17.57
CA PRO A 161 7.78 -11.24 16.93
C PRO A 161 6.44 -11.95 16.67
N VAL A 162 5.32 -11.24 16.83
CA VAL A 162 3.99 -11.76 16.51
C VAL A 162 3.45 -11.03 15.29
N LEU A 163 2.99 -11.78 14.29
CA LEU A 163 2.26 -11.22 13.17
C LEU A 163 0.79 -11.01 13.59
N LEU A 164 0.30 -9.79 13.48
CA LEU A 164 -1.13 -9.48 13.56
C LEU A 164 -1.62 -9.26 12.14
N ARG A 165 -2.25 -10.28 11.56
CA ARG A 165 -2.73 -10.22 10.18
C ARG A 165 -4.10 -9.56 10.13
N LEU A 166 -4.19 -8.47 9.39
CA LEU A 166 -5.41 -7.76 9.08
C LEU A 166 -5.77 -7.97 7.61
N THR A 167 -7.02 -7.77 7.24
CA THR A 167 -7.41 -7.59 5.83
C THR A 167 -8.04 -6.22 5.63
N THR A 168 -8.17 -5.78 4.38
CA THR A 168 -8.84 -4.50 4.03
C THR A 168 -10.18 -4.30 4.74
N ARG A 169 -10.98 -5.38 4.89
CA ARG A 169 -12.26 -5.35 5.61
C ARG A 169 -12.08 -5.00 7.08
N VAL A 170 -11.14 -5.64 7.77
CA VAL A 170 -10.88 -5.36 9.19
C VAL A 170 -10.35 -3.93 9.35
N CYS A 171 -9.41 -3.52 8.50
CA CYS A 171 -8.75 -2.22 8.59
C CYS A 171 -9.73 -1.04 8.57
N HIS A 172 -10.70 -1.06 7.64
CA HIS A 172 -11.57 0.09 7.36
C HIS A 172 -13.00 -0.01 7.90
N VAL A 173 -13.51 -1.20 8.26
CA VAL A 173 -14.85 -1.33 8.85
C VAL A 173 -14.84 -0.86 10.30
N LYS A 174 -15.80 0.00 10.66
CA LYS A 174 -15.98 0.50 12.03
C LYS A 174 -17.04 -0.28 12.80
N ARG A 175 -16.81 -0.51 14.10
CA ARG A 175 -17.80 -1.02 15.05
C ARG A 175 -17.61 -0.42 16.44
N ALA A 176 -18.61 -0.61 17.30
CA ALA A 176 -18.44 -0.39 18.73
C ALA A 176 -17.44 -1.41 19.31
N VAL A 177 -16.44 -0.89 20.01
CA VAL A 177 -15.37 -1.65 20.68
C VAL A 177 -15.41 -1.31 22.17
N LEU A 178 -15.53 -2.35 22.99
CA LEU A 178 -15.46 -2.29 24.44
C LEU A 178 -13.98 -2.31 24.86
N LEU A 179 -13.52 -1.21 25.44
CA LEU A 179 -12.17 -1.09 25.95
C LEU A 179 -12.01 -1.90 27.24
N GLN A 180 -10.77 -2.30 27.48
CA GLN A 180 -10.34 -3.03 28.67
C GLN A 180 -9.37 -2.14 29.45
N PRO A 181 -9.20 -2.35 30.77
CA PRO A 181 -8.21 -1.61 31.54
C PRO A 181 -6.82 -1.69 30.90
N ALA A 182 -6.07 -0.59 30.97
CA ALA A 182 -4.70 -0.54 30.47
C ALA A 182 -3.84 -1.58 31.19
N MET A 183 -2.94 -2.20 30.45
CA MET A 183 -1.95 -3.12 30.94
C MET A 183 -0.78 -2.35 31.55
N PRO A 184 -0.08 -2.91 32.55
CA PRO A 184 1.16 -2.34 33.03
C PRO A 184 2.18 -2.28 31.88
N ARG A 185 2.87 -1.14 31.77
CA ARG A 185 4.02 -1.01 30.87
C ARG A 185 5.16 -1.88 31.41
N PRO A 186 5.82 -2.70 30.60
CA PRO A 186 7.00 -3.43 31.04
C PRO A 186 8.09 -2.45 31.48
N ASP A 187 8.79 -2.82 32.56
CA ASP A 187 9.99 -2.10 32.96
C ASP A 187 11.06 -2.23 31.87
N PRO A 188 11.83 -1.15 31.60
CA PRO A 188 12.96 -1.25 30.70
C PRO A 188 13.95 -2.30 31.22
N ILE A 189 14.44 -3.14 30.31
CA ILE A 189 15.44 -4.15 30.66
C ILE A 189 16.81 -3.48 30.68
N GLU A 190 17.60 -3.75 31.72
CA GLU A 190 19.00 -3.35 31.77
C GLU A 190 19.75 -3.94 30.57
N TYR A 191 20.39 -3.09 29.76
CA TYR A 191 21.15 -3.58 28.61
C TYR A 191 22.29 -4.48 29.07
N ARG A 192 22.22 -5.75 28.66
CA ARG A 192 23.29 -6.74 28.85
C ARG A 192 23.73 -7.26 27.50
N LYS A 193 25.03 -7.10 27.21
CA LYS A 193 25.63 -7.59 25.97
C LYS A 193 25.47 -9.10 25.87
N ASN A 194 24.77 -9.57 24.83
CA ASN A 194 24.63 -11.00 24.50
C ASN A 194 24.94 -11.22 23.00
N ALA A 195 26.22 -11.34 22.67
CA ALA A 195 26.65 -11.50 21.29
C ALA A 195 26.16 -12.83 20.66
N GLU A 196 26.08 -13.91 21.44
CA GLU A 196 25.59 -15.21 20.95
C GLU A 196 24.13 -15.15 20.47
N ARG A 197 23.31 -14.27 21.07
CA ARG A 197 21.92 -14.06 20.66
C ARG A 197 21.79 -13.07 19.52
N TRP A 198 22.44 -11.91 19.63
CA TRP A 198 22.17 -10.74 18.78
C TRP A 198 23.03 -10.67 17.52
N VAL A 199 24.14 -11.42 17.46
CA VAL A 199 25.00 -11.48 16.28
C VAL A 199 24.76 -12.80 15.55
N LEU A 200 24.03 -12.77 14.44
CA LEU A 200 23.77 -13.95 13.62
C LEU A 200 24.97 -14.36 12.75
N SER A 201 26.11 -14.62 13.39
CA SER A 201 27.24 -15.27 12.74
C SER A 201 26.93 -16.76 12.53
N PRO A 202 27.51 -17.44 11.51
CA PRO A 202 27.27 -18.85 11.28
C PRO A 202 27.44 -19.74 12.53
N GLY A 203 28.39 -19.43 13.41
CA GLY A 203 28.62 -20.17 14.66
C GLY A 203 27.55 -19.96 15.75
N HIS A 204 26.81 -18.84 15.71
CA HIS A 204 25.73 -18.55 16.65
C HIS A 204 24.36 -19.06 16.19
N VAL A 205 24.16 -19.19 14.87
CA VAL A 205 22.87 -19.58 14.28
C VAL A 205 22.40 -20.96 14.77
N ALA A 206 23.30 -21.95 14.92
CA ALA A 206 22.93 -23.29 15.37
C ALA A 206 22.16 -23.28 16.71
N LYS A 207 22.69 -22.57 17.72
CA LYS A 207 22.01 -22.39 19.02
C LYS A 207 20.66 -21.69 18.89
N ARG A 208 20.53 -20.73 17.96
CA ARG A 208 19.26 -20.04 17.69
C ARG A 208 18.23 -20.93 17.02
N LEU A 209 18.66 -21.88 16.19
CA LEU A 209 17.77 -22.88 15.59
C LEU A 209 17.23 -23.87 16.65
N GLU A 210 18.06 -24.29 17.60
CA GLU A 210 17.61 -25.12 18.73
C GLU A 210 16.59 -24.38 19.60
N ALA A 211 16.87 -23.12 19.96
CA ALA A 211 15.94 -22.28 20.70
C ALA A 211 14.62 -22.07 19.93
N ARG A 212 14.70 -21.89 18.61
CA ARG A 212 13.51 -21.81 17.76
C ARG A 212 12.70 -23.10 17.78
N ALA A 213 13.33 -24.27 17.67
CA ALA A 213 12.61 -25.54 17.68
C ALA A 213 11.87 -25.77 19.00
N ALA A 214 12.48 -25.43 20.14
CA ALA A 214 11.83 -25.47 21.45
C ALA A 214 10.64 -24.48 21.53
N ARG A 215 10.83 -23.26 21.01
CA ARG A 215 9.76 -22.26 20.92
C ARG A 215 8.59 -22.75 20.06
N ASP A 216 8.86 -23.34 18.90
CA ASP A 216 7.84 -23.81 17.98
C ASP A 216 6.98 -24.91 18.62
N ALA A 217 7.58 -25.79 19.42
CA ALA A 217 6.84 -26.77 20.21
C ALA A 217 5.90 -26.08 21.23
N ALA A 218 6.41 -25.11 21.98
CA ALA A 218 5.60 -24.37 22.95
C ALA A 218 4.46 -23.56 22.29
N LEU A 219 4.70 -22.97 21.11
CA LEU A 219 3.67 -22.25 20.37
C LEU A 219 2.56 -23.16 19.83
N ARG A 220 2.87 -24.43 19.51
CA ARG A 220 1.83 -25.42 19.17
C ARG A 220 0.90 -25.66 20.35
N ASP A 221 1.44 -25.84 21.56
CA ASP A 221 0.62 -26.02 22.76
C ASP A 221 -0.26 -24.79 23.03
N VAL A 222 0.25 -23.58 22.78
CA VAL A 222 -0.54 -22.35 22.85
C VAL A 222 -1.66 -22.34 21.81
N ALA A 223 -1.38 -22.73 20.56
CA ALA A 223 -2.38 -22.78 19.51
C ALA A 223 -3.52 -23.76 19.83
N GLU A 224 -3.20 -24.95 20.34
CA GLU A 224 -4.19 -25.96 20.73
C GLU A 224 -5.14 -25.47 21.84
N GLN A 225 -4.66 -24.59 22.72
CA GLN A 225 -5.40 -24.11 23.89
C GLN A 225 -5.93 -22.68 23.74
N SER A 226 -5.69 -22.05 22.59
CA SER A 226 -5.99 -20.63 22.39
C SER A 226 -7.49 -20.37 22.41
N HIS A 227 -7.95 -19.45 23.25
CA HIS A 227 -9.34 -18.99 23.27
C HIS A 227 -9.76 -18.28 21.97
N TRP A 228 -8.78 -17.90 21.13
CA TRP A 228 -9.05 -17.29 19.83
C TRP A 228 -9.43 -18.32 18.77
N ASN A 229 -9.17 -19.60 19.02
CA ASN A 229 -9.62 -20.70 18.19
C ASN A 229 -11.00 -21.15 18.69
N VAL A 230 -12.05 -20.69 18.03
CA VAL A 230 -13.43 -20.81 18.52
C VAL A 230 -14.20 -21.82 17.69
N VAL A 231 -14.65 -22.90 18.33
CA VAL A 231 -15.65 -23.81 17.76
C VAL A 231 -17.04 -23.29 18.10
N THR A 232 -17.85 -23.06 17.08
CA THR A 232 -19.28 -22.81 17.24
C THR A 232 -20.07 -24.04 16.82
N PRO A 233 -20.94 -24.57 17.70
CA PRO A 233 -21.80 -25.67 17.35
C PRO A 233 -22.79 -25.29 16.25
N GLY A 234 -23.18 -26.30 15.47
CA GLY A 234 -24.24 -26.22 14.47
C GLY A 234 -25.06 -27.51 14.46
N ALA A 235 -26.33 -27.41 14.10
CA ALA A 235 -27.26 -28.54 14.05
C ALA A 235 -27.02 -29.42 12.82
N ASP A 236 -26.62 -28.85 11.69
CA ASP A 236 -26.34 -29.58 10.45
C ASP A 236 -24.88 -30.03 10.42
N ARG A 237 -24.63 -31.27 10.84
CA ARG A 237 -23.28 -31.85 10.93
C ARG A 237 -22.81 -32.50 9.63
N ARG A 238 -23.56 -32.39 8.53
CA ARG A 238 -23.14 -32.95 7.23
C ARG A 238 -21.84 -32.30 6.74
N LEU A 239 -21.69 -31.00 6.99
CA LEU A 239 -20.53 -30.19 6.60
C LEU A 239 -20.06 -29.35 7.78
N GLY A 240 -18.80 -29.53 8.20
CA GLY A 240 -18.11 -28.60 9.11
C GLY A 240 -17.23 -27.64 8.33
N VAL A 241 -17.11 -26.40 8.82
CA VAL A 241 -16.31 -25.37 8.15
C VAL A 241 -15.17 -24.90 9.04
N ILE A 242 -13.98 -24.75 8.47
CA ILE A 242 -12.80 -24.14 9.11
C ILE A 242 -12.53 -22.83 8.39
N ALA A 243 -12.45 -21.72 9.11
CA ALA A 243 -12.19 -20.40 8.55
C ALA A 243 -11.21 -19.59 9.41
N SER A 244 -10.53 -18.60 8.84
CA SER A 244 -9.62 -17.71 9.57
C SER A 244 -9.95 -16.25 9.35
N GLY A 245 -9.91 -15.45 10.43
CA GLY A 245 -10.20 -14.03 10.39
C GLY A 245 -11.60 -13.69 9.84
N PRO A 246 -11.74 -12.65 9.00
CA PRO A 246 -13.05 -12.05 8.67
C PRO A 246 -13.93 -12.90 7.74
N VAL A 247 -13.36 -13.86 7.02
CA VAL A 247 -14.13 -14.75 6.13
C VAL A 247 -15.08 -15.67 6.91
N SER A 248 -14.83 -15.87 8.21
CA SER A 248 -15.75 -16.56 9.13
C SER A 248 -17.16 -15.91 9.15
N HIS A 249 -17.28 -14.60 8.95
CA HIS A 249 -18.59 -13.92 8.86
C HIS A 249 -19.35 -14.32 7.60
N ALA A 250 -18.66 -14.48 6.46
CA ALA A 250 -19.28 -14.97 5.23
C ALA A 250 -19.77 -16.41 5.38
N VAL A 251 -19.04 -17.25 6.12
CA VAL A 251 -19.47 -18.61 6.46
C VAL A 251 -20.73 -18.60 7.31
N ARG A 252 -20.77 -17.77 8.37
CA ARG A 252 -21.94 -17.63 9.25
C ARG A 252 -23.20 -17.23 8.50
N GLU A 253 -23.07 -16.29 7.56
CA GLU A 253 -24.18 -15.83 6.73
C GLU A 253 -24.63 -16.92 5.72
N ALA A 254 -23.68 -17.66 5.17
CA ALA A 254 -23.96 -18.71 4.19
C ALA A 254 -24.62 -19.95 4.83
N LEU A 255 -24.09 -20.40 5.97
CA LEU A 255 -24.36 -21.69 6.59
C LEU A 255 -24.57 -21.51 8.11
N PRO A 256 -25.67 -20.87 8.55
CA PRO A 256 -25.89 -20.53 9.96
C PRO A 256 -25.99 -21.75 10.88
N ASP A 257 -26.42 -22.90 10.35
CA ASP A 257 -26.60 -24.15 11.09
C ASP A 257 -25.41 -25.12 10.99
N ALA A 258 -24.35 -24.77 10.25
CA ALA A 258 -23.16 -25.61 10.13
C ALA A 258 -22.19 -25.38 11.31
N PRO A 259 -21.59 -26.44 11.89
CA PRO A 259 -20.47 -26.29 12.80
C PRO A 259 -19.33 -25.49 12.15
N LEU A 260 -18.76 -24.54 12.89
CA LEU A 260 -17.69 -23.64 12.41
C LEU A 260 -16.54 -23.57 13.41
N LEU A 261 -15.33 -23.92 12.97
CA LEU A 261 -14.08 -23.61 13.67
C LEU A 261 -13.48 -22.33 13.07
N THR A 262 -13.48 -21.25 13.85
CA THR A 262 -12.79 -20.00 13.48
C THR A 262 -11.40 -19.98 14.11
N LEU A 263 -10.37 -19.93 13.28
CA LEU A 263 -8.97 -19.80 13.69
C LEU A 263 -8.63 -18.33 13.88
N GLY A 264 -8.37 -17.96 15.14
CA GLY A 264 -7.85 -16.63 15.49
C GLY A 264 -6.37 -16.65 15.85
N LEU A 265 -5.80 -17.80 16.19
CA LEU A 265 -4.36 -18.08 16.19
C LEU A 265 -4.11 -19.20 15.16
N SER A 266 -3.78 -18.83 13.94
CA SER A 266 -3.77 -19.75 12.78
C SER A 266 -2.41 -20.36 12.48
N ALA A 267 -1.34 -19.73 12.95
CA ALA A 267 0.03 -20.25 12.88
C ALA A 267 0.65 -20.20 14.28
N PRO A 268 1.18 -21.33 14.81
CA PRO A 268 1.02 -22.70 14.30
C PRO A 268 -0.44 -23.17 14.25
N LEU A 269 -0.73 -24.12 13.37
CA LEU A 269 -2.09 -24.68 13.21
C LEU A 269 -2.42 -25.67 14.34
N PRO A 270 -3.57 -25.55 15.03
CA PRO A 270 -3.95 -26.44 16.13
C PRO A 270 -4.54 -27.76 15.60
N LEU A 271 -3.67 -28.69 15.19
CA LEU A 271 -4.08 -29.95 14.57
C LEU A 271 -4.91 -30.85 15.50
N GLY A 272 -4.68 -30.81 16.81
CA GLY A 272 -5.47 -31.56 17.80
C GLY A 272 -6.92 -31.09 17.80
N LEU A 273 -7.13 -29.78 17.99
CA LEU A 273 -8.45 -29.14 17.93
C LEU A 273 -9.15 -29.40 16.58
N VAL A 274 -8.41 -29.29 15.47
CA VAL A 274 -8.99 -29.54 14.13
C VAL A 274 -9.43 -30.99 13.98
N ARG A 275 -8.65 -31.97 14.48
CA ARG A 275 -9.03 -33.39 14.44
C ARG A 275 -10.27 -33.68 15.27
N GLU A 276 -10.37 -33.09 16.46
CA GLU A 276 -11.57 -33.21 17.30
C GLU A 276 -12.80 -32.64 16.60
N PHE A 277 -12.66 -31.45 16.00
CA PHE A 277 -13.73 -30.83 15.20
C PHE A 277 -14.12 -31.71 13.99
N ALA A 278 -13.13 -32.24 13.27
CA ALA A 278 -13.31 -33.11 12.11
C ALA A 278 -14.08 -34.39 12.45
N ALA A 279 -13.77 -35.02 13.58
CA ALA A 279 -14.47 -36.22 14.05
C ALA A 279 -15.97 -35.99 14.32
N GLY A 280 -16.35 -34.73 14.50
CA GLY A 280 -17.73 -34.33 14.74
C GLY A 280 -18.59 -34.19 13.48
N VAL A 281 -18.03 -34.11 12.28
CA VAL A 281 -18.76 -33.72 11.06
C VAL A 281 -18.58 -34.74 9.94
N GLY A 282 -19.50 -34.74 8.97
CA GLY A 282 -19.46 -35.68 7.84
C GLY A 282 -18.31 -35.39 6.87
N THR A 283 -18.10 -34.13 6.52
CA THR A 283 -16.97 -33.66 5.70
C THR A 283 -16.58 -32.24 6.09
N LEU A 284 -15.41 -31.79 5.64
CA LEU A 284 -14.83 -30.49 5.98
C LEU A 284 -14.70 -29.58 4.76
N LEU A 285 -15.00 -28.30 4.95
CA LEU A 285 -14.66 -27.22 4.03
C LEU A 285 -13.72 -26.22 4.73
N VAL A 286 -12.56 -25.97 4.14
CA VAL A 286 -11.62 -24.91 4.54
C VAL A 286 -11.93 -23.67 3.71
N VAL A 287 -12.23 -22.57 4.39
CA VAL A 287 -12.50 -21.26 3.78
C VAL A 287 -11.43 -20.29 4.22
N GLU A 288 -10.51 -19.99 3.32
CA GLU A 288 -9.42 -19.04 3.56
C GLU A 288 -9.20 -18.14 2.33
N GLU A 289 -8.92 -16.87 2.59
CA GLU A 289 -8.76 -15.84 1.55
C GLU A 289 -7.31 -15.72 1.09
N SER A 290 -7.11 -15.28 -0.16
CA SER A 290 -5.83 -15.21 -0.88
C SER A 290 -5.22 -16.59 -1.16
N GLU A 291 -4.43 -17.18 -0.26
CA GLU A 291 -3.66 -18.42 -0.53
C GLU A 291 -4.16 -19.63 0.29
N PRO A 292 -4.05 -20.87 -0.23
CA PRO A 292 -4.36 -22.07 0.54
C PRO A 292 -3.20 -22.38 1.50
N VAL A 293 -3.29 -21.92 2.75
CA VAL A 293 -2.27 -22.13 3.80
C VAL A 293 -2.70 -23.21 4.79
N VAL A 294 -3.97 -23.21 5.17
CA VAL A 294 -4.54 -24.19 6.11
C VAL A 294 -4.85 -25.50 5.38
N GLU A 295 -5.48 -25.45 4.20
CA GLU A 295 -5.88 -26.63 3.45
C GLU A 295 -4.72 -27.63 3.21
N PRO A 296 -3.53 -27.23 2.72
CA PRO A 296 -2.44 -28.17 2.48
C PRO A 296 -1.88 -28.80 3.76
N GLU A 297 -1.85 -28.06 4.88
CA GLU A 297 -1.38 -28.56 6.17
C GLU A 297 -2.35 -29.62 6.74
N LEU A 298 -3.66 -29.44 6.56
CA LEU A 298 -4.65 -30.44 6.95
C LEU A 298 -4.58 -31.70 6.09
N LEU A 299 -4.41 -31.55 4.77
CA LEU A 299 -4.18 -32.68 3.87
C LEU A 299 -2.91 -33.46 4.25
N ALA A 300 -1.81 -32.75 4.53
CA ALA A 300 -0.55 -33.36 4.97
C ALA A 300 -0.69 -34.07 6.33
N ALA A 301 -1.59 -33.58 7.20
CA ALA A 301 -1.93 -34.23 8.47
C ALA A 301 -2.88 -35.43 8.33
N GLY A 302 -3.29 -35.79 7.10
CA GLY A 302 -4.13 -36.95 6.79
C GLY A 302 -5.64 -36.71 6.88
N LEU A 303 -6.09 -35.46 6.93
CA LEU A 303 -7.51 -35.11 6.97
C LEU A 303 -8.08 -34.95 5.55
N ALA A 304 -9.28 -35.50 5.32
CA ALA A 304 -10.04 -35.26 4.09
C ALA A 304 -10.75 -33.91 4.20
N VAL A 305 -10.40 -32.96 3.33
CA VAL A 305 -10.96 -31.61 3.32
C VAL A 305 -11.25 -31.16 1.88
N HIS A 306 -12.26 -30.31 1.73
CA HIS A 306 -12.49 -29.48 0.56
C HIS A 306 -11.99 -28.07 0.84
N GLY A 307 -11.54 -27.35 -0.18
CA GLY A 307 -11.10 -25.97 -0.04
C GLY A 307 -11.06 -25.27 -1.39
N ARG A 308 -9.85 -24.96 -1.87
CA ARG A 308 -9.60 -24.18 -3.09
C ARG A 308 -10.31 -24.71 -4.34
N ALA A 309 -10.51 -26.03 -4.45
CA ALA A 309 -11.15 -26.65 -5.61
C ALA A 309 -12.63 -26.25 -5.79
N VAL A 310 -13.32 -25.79 -4.74
CA VAL A 310 -14.74 -25.39 -4.76
C VAL A 310 -14.96 -23.93 -4.39
N LEU A 311 -13.88 -23.17 -4.20
CA LEU A 311 -13.89 -21.76 -3.84
C LEU A 311 -13.12 -20.94 -4.88
N PRO A 312 -13.34 -19.61 -4.97
CA PRO A 312 -12.58 -18.76 -5.88
C PRO A 312 -11.06 -18.85 -5.60
N PRO A 313 -10.22 -18.86 -6.65
CA PRO A 313 -8.77 -18.92 -6.48
C PRO A 313 -8.13 -17.59 -6.07
N TYR A 314 -8.85 -16.47 -6.16
CA TYR A 314 -8.38 -15.13 -5.84
C TYR A 314 -9.56 -14.25 -5.41
N GLY A 315 -9.25 -13.12 -4.79
CA GLY A 315 -10.21 -12.14 -4.33
C GLY A 315 -11.00 -12.56 -3.08
N GLU A 316 -11.94 -11.69 -2.69
CA GLU A 316 -12.76 -11.89 -1.49
C GLU A 316 -13.72 -13.08 -1.62
N ILE A 317 -13.86 -13.84 -0.54
CA ILE A 317 -14.84 -14.93 -0.46
C ILE A 317 -16.14 -14.40 0.16
N SER A 318 -17.19 -14.32 -0.67
CA SER A 318 -18.53 -13.92 -0.24
C SER A 318 -19.36 -15.09 0.31
N ALA A 319 -20.44 -14.78 1.03
CA ALA A 319 -21.41 -15.78 1.49
C ALA A 319 -22.03 -16.59 0.33
N ARG A 320 -22.14 -15.99 -0.86
CA ARG A 320 -22.57 -16.70 -2.07
C ARG A 320 -21.57 -17.80 -2.45
N HIS A 321 -20.27 -17.50 -2.46
CA HIS A 321 -19.23 -18.48 -2.78
C HIS A 321 -19.27 -19.67 -1.82
N VAL A 322 -19.40 -19.42 -0.51
CA VAL A 322 -19.50 -20.48 0.50
C VAL A 322 -20.75 -21.34 0.31
N ARG A 323 -21.91 -20.72 0.03
CA ARG A 323 -23.18 -21.44 -0.20
C ARG A 323 -23.11 -22.34 -1.44
N ASP A 324 -22.52 -21.85 -2.51
CA ASP A 324 -22.35 -22.60 -3.75
C ASP A 324 -21.37 -23.78 -3.53
N ALA A 325 -20.26 -23.56 -2.84
CA ALA A 325 -19.31 -24.62 -2.46
C ALA A 325 -19.97 -25.73 -1.62
N ALA A 326 -20.75 -25.36 -0.60
CA ALA A 326 -21.45 -26.30 0.26
C ALA A 326 -22.44 -27.17 -0.53
N ARG A 327 -23.21 -26.58 -1.45
CA ARG A 327 -24.12 -27.33 -2.32
C ARG A 327 -23.40 -28.32 -3.20
N THR A 328 -22.27 -27.93 -3.79
CA THR A 328 -21.44 -28.82 -4.59
C THR A 328 -20.95 -30.01 -3.77
N ILE A 329 -20.48 -29.78 -2.55
CA ILE A 329 -19.99 -30.85 -1.66
C ILE A 329 -21.12 -31.79 -1.23
N LEU A 330 -22.30 -31.25 -0.92
CA LEU A 330 -23.45 -32.00 -0.43
C LEU A 330 -24.32 -32.61 -1.55
N GLY A 331 -24.02 -32.35 -2.82
CA GLY A 331 -24.80 -32.82 -3.96
C GLY A 331 -26.18 -32.14 -4.10
N GLU A 332 -26.33 -30.93 -3.59
CA GLU A 332 -27.57 -30.16 -3.63
C GLU A 332 -27.69 -29.37 -4.95
N PRO A 333 -28.91 -29.15 -5.49
CA PRO A 333 -29.09 -28.43 -6.74
C PRO A 333 -28.57 -26.98 -6.65
N ALA A 334 -27.84 -26.56 -7.68
CA ALA A 334 -27.36 -25.19 -7.79
C ALA A 334 -28.54 -24.21 -7.78
N ALA A 335 -28.42 -23.09 -7.06
CA ALA A 335 -29.40 -22.01 -7.20
C ALA A 335 -29.26 -21.38 -8.58
N SER A 336 -30.39 -21.13 -9.23
CA SER A 336 -30.42 -20.24 -10.40
C SER A 336 -29.87 -18.87 -9.99
N PRO A 337 -28.77 -18.39 -10.58
CA PRO A 337 -28.29 -17.04 -10.29
C PRO A 337 -29.39 -16.05 -10.69
N PRO A 338 -29.64 -14.98 -9.89
CA PRO A 338 -30.48 -13.89 -10.35
C PRO A 338 -29.88 -13.35 -11.65
N ALA A 339 -30.71 -13.12 -12.66
CA ALA A 339 -30.27 -12.57 -13.94
C ALA A 339 -29.71 -11.16 -13.71
N VAL A 340 -28.39 -11.03 -13.58
CA VAL A 340 -27.74 -9.73 -13.53
C VAL A 340 -27.66 -9.21 -14.96
N THR A 341 -28.48 -8.22 -15.28
CA THR A 341 -28.32 -7.48 -16.52
C THR A 341 -26.98 -6.74 -16.46
N ALA A 342 -26.03 -7.10 -17.33
CA ALA A 342 -24.74 -6.42 -17.39
C ALA A 342 -25.00 -4.93 -17.70
N GLN A 343 -24.89 -4.08 -16.69
CA GLN A 343 -24.96 -2.64 -16.89
C GLN A 343 -23.72 -2.23 -17.67
N ARG A 344 -23.89 -1.48 -18.76
CA ARG A 344 -22.80 -0.78 -19.42
C ARG A 344 -22.35 0.35 -18.50
N ILE A 345 -21.45 0.04 -17.58
CA ILE A 345 -20.79 1.03 -16.73
C ILE A 345 -19.72 1.71 -17.57
N PHE A 346 -19.77 3.04 -17.65
CA PHE A 346 -18.70 3.82 -18.28
C PHE A 346 -17.42 3.63 -17.47
N THR A 347 -16.35 3.18 -18.12
CA THR A 347 -15.06 3.00 -17.46
C THR A 347 -14.51 4.38 -17.07
N ARG A 348 -14.24 4.56 -15.77
CA ARG A 348 -13.58 5.76 -15.25
C ARG A 348 -12.11 5.43 -15.00
N PRO A 349 -11.22 5.60 -16.00
CA PRO A 349 -9.81 5.32 -15.79
C PRO A 349 -9.25 6.23 -14.69
N PRO A 350 -8.33 5.74 -13.85
CA PRO A 350 -7.56 6.57 -12.95
C PRO A 350 -6.90 7.73 -13.71
N THR A 351 -7.04 8.96 -13.21
CA THR A 351 -6.51 10.17 -13.85
C THR A 351 -5.83 11.09 -12.83
N LEU A 352 -4.91 11.93 -13.31
CA LEU A 352 -4.24 12.94 -12.49
C LEU A 352 -5.22 14.05 -12.08
N CYS A 353 -4.95 14.68 -10.93
CA CYS A 353 -5.75 15.78 -10.43
C CYS A 353 -5.66 17.03 -11.33
N ALA A 354 -6.68 17.87 -11.31
CA ALA A 354 -6.67 19.15 -12.03
C ALA A 354 -5.50 20.03 -11.56
N GLY A 355 -4.62 20.38 -12.50
CA GLY A 355 -3.39 21.11 -12.20
C GLY A 355 -2.33 20.33 -11.44
N CYS A 356 -2.29 19.01 -11.54
CA CYS A 356 -1.12 18.26 -11.12
C CYS A 356 0.09 18.62 -11.99
N GLY A 357 1.28 18.79 -11.39
CA GLY A 357 2.55 18.99 -12.11
C GLY A 357 2.83 17.90 -13.15
N TYR A 358 2.37 16.67 -12.90
CA TYR A 358 2.66 15.54 -13.78
C TYR A 358 1.89 15.60 -15.11
N LEU A 359 0.84 16.44 -15.21
CA LEU A 359 0.13 16.66 -16.48
C LEU A 359 1.07 17.16 -17.58
N GLY A 360 1.96 18.11 -17.25
CA GLY A 360 2.93 18.65 -18.19
C GLY A 360 4.02 17.64 -18.59
N VAL A 361 4.44 16.80 -17.64
CA VAL A 361 5.40 15.71 -17.88
C VAL A 361 4.83 14.72 -18.90
N TYR A 362 3.63 14.19 -18.64
CA TYR A 362 3.03 13.18 -19.51
C TYR A 362 2.50 13.72 -20.83
N TYR A 363 2.08 15.00 -20.88
CA TYR A 363 1.78 15.69 -22.13
C TYR A 363 2.94 15.60 -23.14
N TRP A 364 4.19 15.71 -22.66
CA TRP A 364 5.37 15.62 -23.51
C TRP A 364 5.88 14.21 -23.71
N LEU A 365 5.85 13.34 -22.69
CA LEU A 365 6.24 11.93 -22.85
C LEU A 365 5.37 11.21 -23.89
N SER A 366 4.06 11.47 -23.93
CA SER A 366 3.16 10.89 -24.94
C SER A 366 3.49 11.31 -26.38
N ARG A 367 4.26 12.38 -26.56
CA ARG A 367 4.75 12.90 -27.86
C ARG A 367 6.16 12.39 -28.19
N MET A 368 6.68 11.44 -27.41
CA MET A 368 7.98 10.81 -27.60
C MET A 368 7.83 9.28 -27.72
N PRO A 369 7.06 8.76 -28.69
CA PRO A 369 6.75 7.33 -28.79
C PRO A 369 7.99 6.44 -29.02
N ASN A 370 9.12 7.03 -29.43
CA ASN A 370 10.37 6.31 -29.59
C ASN A 370 11.12 6.08 -28.28
N ALA A 371 10.78 6.75 -27.18
CA ALA A 371 11.39 6.50 -25.89
C ALA A 371 10.82 5.21 -25.25
N VAL A 372 11.62 4.56 -24.42
CA VAL A 372 11.14 3.54 -23.48
C VAL A 372 11.05 4.19 -22.10
N VAL A 373 9.86 4.22 -21.52
CA VAL A 373 9.55 4.89 -20.26
C VAL A 373 9.27 3.85 -19.18
N CYS A 374 10.24 3.66 -18.27
CA CYS A 374 10.08 2.85 -17.07
C CYS A 374 9.51 3.72 -15.95
N GLY A 375 8.23 3.53 -15.64
CA GLY A 375 7.55 4.18 -14.53
C GLY A 375 7.70 3.40 -13.23
N ASP A 376 7.34 4.07 -12.15
CA ASP A 376 7.37 3.51 -10.80
C ASP A 376 5.94 3.47 -10.19
N ILE A 377 5.79 3.03 -8.94
CA ILE A 377 4.51 3.03 -8.20
C ILE A 377 4.25 4.37 -7.52
N GLY A 378 3.18 5.07 -7.92
CA GLY A 378 2.75 6.36 -7.36
C GLY A 378 1.80 7.09 -8.32
N CYS A 379 1.52 8.38 -8.10
CA CYS A 379 0.63 9.13 -9.02
C CYS A 379 1.17 9.15 -10.47
N TYR A 380 2.48 8.99 -10.65
CA TYR A 380 3.13 8.86 -11.96
C TYR A 380 2.83 7.51 -12.66
N THR A 381 2.34 6.47 -11.96
CA THR A 381 1.79 5.26 -12.61
C THR A 381 0.63 5.62 -13.55
N LEU A 382 -0.12 6.69 -13.25
CA LEU A 382 -1.29 7.12 -14.03
C LEU A 382 -0.95 7.57 -15.45
N GLY A 383 0.32 7.87 -15.75
CA GLY A 383 0.80 8.16 -17.10
C GLY A 383 0.71 6.98 -18.08
N ALA A 384 0.47 5.76 -17.57
CA ALA A 384 0.20 4.55 -18.36
C ALA A 384 -1.20 4.52 -18.98
N SER A 385 -2.15 5.30 -18.45
CA SER A 385 -3.54 5.34 -18.92
C SER A 385 -3.77 6.45 -19.96
N PRO A 386 -4.86 6.38 -20.74
CA PRO A 386 -5.28 7.48 -21.60
C PRO A 386 -5.46 8.79 -20.80
N PRO A 387 -5.12 9.96 -21.39
CA PRO A 387 -4.79 10.15 -22.80
C PRO A 387 -3.31 9.95 -23.16
N TRP A 388 -2.43 9.66 -22.21
CA TRP A 388 -0.99 9.67 -22.47
C TRP A 388 -0.46 8.33 -22.96
N SER A 389 -0.88 7.24 -22.33
CA SER A 389 -0.43 5.86 -22.63
C SER A 389 1.09 5.79 -22.87
N SER A 390 1.85 6.49 -22.02
CA SER A 390 3.25 6.85 -22.29
C SER A 390 4.26 6.12 -21.42
N VAL A 391 3.79 5.28 -20.49
CA VAL A 391 4.62 4.47 -19.59
C VAL A 391 4.57 3.03 -20.07
N ASP A 392 5.73 2.44 -20.33
CA ASP A 392 5.86 1.08 -20.87
C ASP A 392 5.86 0.01 -19.76
N THR A 393 6.46 0.31 -18.60
CA THR A 393 6.58 -0.64 -17.49
C THR A 393 6.36 0.04 -16.14
N VAL A 394 5.72 -0.67 -15.22
CA VAL A 394 5.59 -0.33 -13.81
C VAL A 394 5.60 -1.64 -13.02
N LEU A 395 6.59 -1.84 -12.14
CA LEU A 395 6.80 -3.14 -11.49
C LEU A 395 6.58 -3.08 -9.97
N ALA A 396 7.43 -2.34 -9.25
CA ALA A 396 7.38 -2.18 -7.80
C ALA A 396 7.98 -0.83 -7.42
N MET A 397 7.79 -0.41 -6.17
CA MET A 397 8.36 0.83 -5.64
C MET A 397 9.89 0.84 -5.76
N GLY A 398 10.43 1.84 -6.44
CA GLY A 398 11.85 2.05 -6.71
C GLY A 398 12.42 1.22 -7.87
N ALA A 399 11.60 0.39 -8.53
CA ALA A 399 12.07 -0.50 -9.59
C ALA A 399 12.36 0.22 -10.92
N SER A 400 11.80 1.42 -11.15
CA SER A 400 11.91 2.14 -12.43
C SER A 400 13.36 2.34 -12.89
N LEU A 401 14.26 2.72 -11.98
CA LEU A 401 15.67 2.96 -12.28
C LEU A 401 16.42 1.66 -12.62
N GLY A 402 16.16 0.58 -11.88
CA GLY A 402 16.75 -0.74 -12.17
C GLY A 402 16.29 -1.29 -13.53
N MET A 403 14.99 -1.21 -13.80
CA MET A 403 14.40 -1.60 -15.08
C MET A 403 14.98 -0.80 -16.24
N ALA A 404 15.04 0.53 -16.11
CA ALA A 404 15.63 1.40 -17.11
C ALA A 404 17.10 1.08 -17.36
N GLY A 405 17.87 0.81 -16.29
CA GLY A 405 19.27 0.38 -16.42
C GLY A 405 19.43 -0.93 -17.20
N GLY A 406 18.54 -1.89 -16.96
CA GLY A 406 18.48 -3.15 -17.72
C GLY A 406 18.16 -2.93 -19.20
N VAL A 407 17.16 -2.10 -19.50
CA VAL A 407 16.78 -1.73 -20.88
C VAL A 407 17.93 -1.01 -21.60
N ALA A 408 18.58 -0.06 -20.94
CA ALA A 408 19.71 0.68 -21.51
C ALA A 408 20.89 -0.24 -21.84
N LYS A 409 21.21 -1.18 -20.94
CA LYS A 409 22.26 -2.18 -21.16
C LYS A 409 21.92 -3.16 -22.28
N ALA A 410 20.66 -3.59 -22.37
CA ALA A 410 20.23 -4.54 -23.39
C ALA A 410 20.34 -3.97 -24.82
N GLN A 411 20.26 -2.64 -24.97
CA GLN A 411 20.41 -1.94 -26.24
C GLN A 411 21.87 -1.53 -26.57
N ALA A 412 22.84 -1.89 -25.71
CA ALA A 412 24.23 -1.51 -25.93
C ALA A 412 24.80 -2.20 -27.18
N GLY A 413 25.18 -1.39 -28.18
CA GLY A 413 25.69 -1.88 -29.47
C GLY A 413 24.65 -1.92 -30.59
N ASP A 414 23.37 -1.60 -30.29
CA ASP A 414 22.35 -1.45 -31.32
C ASP A 414 22.69 -0.28 -32.25
N ALA A 415 22.37 -0.44 -33.54
CA ALA A 415 22.59 0.61 -34.54
C ALA A 415 21.72 1.86 -34.29
N ALA A 416 20.57 1.69 -33.61
CA ALA A 416 19.63 2.76 -33.30
C ALA A 416 18.95 2.52 -31.94
N PRO A 417 19.66 2.74 -30.82
CA PRO A 417 19.09 2.53 -29.49
C PRO A 417 17.98 3.54 -29.21
N ARG A 418 16.91 3.09 -28.55
CA ARG A 418 15.82 3.96 -28.10
C ARG A 418 16.26 4.72 -26.84
N PRO A 419 15.93 6.02 -26.70
CA PRO A 419 16.12 6.74 -25.45
C PRO A 419 15.39 6.04 -24.29
N VAL A 420 16.04 5.93 -23.14
CA VAL A 420 15.45 5.29 -21.95
C VAL A 420 15.22 6.34 -20.87
N VAL A 421 13.98 6.43 -20.39
CA VAL A 421 13.55 7.35 -19.35
C VAL A 421 13.05 6.57 -18.14
N ALA A 422 13.53 6.89 -16.94
CA ALA A 422 12.97 6.40 -15.69
C ALA A 422 12.14 7.51 -15.04
N VAL A 423 10.93 7.22 -14.57
CA VAL A 423 10.05 8.19 -13.89
C VAL A 423 9.79 7.72 -12.47
N ILE A 424 10.22 8.51 -11.49
CA ILE A 424 10.11 8.18 -10.07
C ILE A 424 9.74 9.42 -9.26
N GLY A 425 8.91 9.29 -8.24
CA GLY A 425 8.60 10.39 -7.31
C GLY A 425 9.63 10.55 -6.20
N ASP A 426 9.59 11.69 -5.53
CA ASP A 426 10.36 12.00 -4.32
C ASP A 426 10.30 10.91 -3.25
N SER A 427 9.09 10.55 -2.77
CA SER A 427 8.94 9.59 -1.66
C SER A 427 9.48 8.22 -2.04
N THR A 428 9.20 7.77 -3.25
CA THR A 428 9.61 6.46 -3.76
C THR A 428 11.10 6.41 -4.07
N PHE A 429 11.69 7.53 -4.49
CA PHE A 429 13.13 7.65 -4.62
C PHE A 429 13.83 7.46 -3.28
N LEU A 430 13.33 8.10 -2.22
CA LEU A 430 13.84 7.95 -0.85
C LEU A 430 13.56 6.56 -0.25
N HIS A 431 12.49 5.90 -0.67
CA HIS A 431 12.11 4.57 -0.19
C HIS A 431 13.08 3.47 -0.66
N SER A 432 13.31 3.39 -1.98
CA SER A 432 14.15 2.34 -2.59
C SER A 432 14.77 2.73 -3.94
N GLY A 433 14.57 3.96 -4.41
CA GLY A 433 15.12 4.43 -5.69
C GLY A 433 16.60 4.83 -5.63
N MET A 434 17.11 5.23 -4.45
CA MET A 434 18.51 5.64 -4.27
C MET A 434 19.50 4.53 -4.68
N GLN A 435 19.22 3.28 -4.32
CA GLN A 435 20.04 2.13 -4.70
C GLN A 435 20.02 1.91 -6.22
N GLY A 436 18.86 2.13 -6.85
CA GLY A 436 18.71 2.09 -8.30
C GLY A 436 19.60 3.14 -8.99
N LEU A 437 19.60 4.38 -8.49
CA LEU A 437 20.44 5.45 -9.04
C LEU A 437 21.92 5.17 -8.87
N LEU A 438 22.33 4.73 -7.68
CA LEU A 438 23.71 4.33 -7.42
C LEU A 438 24.20 3.27 -8.40
N ASN A 439 23.37 2.27 -8.71
CA ASN A 439 23.71 1.25 -9.70
C ASN A 439 23.78 1.82 -11.12
N LEU A 440 22.88 2.73 -11.51
CA LEU A 440 22.92 3.39 -12.83
C LEU A 440 24.22 4.17 -13.03
N THR A 441 24.64 4.95 -12.05
CA THR A 441 25.86 5.75 -12.10
C THR A 441 27.10 4.87 -12.05
N TYR A 442 27.15 3.89 -11.14
CA TYR A 442 28.26 2.94 -11.06
C TYR A 442 28.46 2.17 -12.39
N GLN A 443 27.37 1.79 -13.04
CA GLN A 443 27.40 1.04 -14.31
C GLN A 443 27.41 1.92 -15.56
N GLN A 444 27.39 3.25 -15.42
CA GLN A 444 27.29 4.22 -16.52
C GLN A 444 26.14 3.89 -17.50
N ALA A 445 25.00 3.42 -16.99
CA ALA A 445 23.85 3.10 -17.82
C ALA A 445 23.18 4.39 -18.33
N ASN A 446 23.05 4.54 -19.65
CA ASN A 446 22.55 5.77 -20.27
C ASN A 446 21.02 5.91 -20.11
N VAL A 447 20.61 6.47 -18.98
CA VAL A 447 19.21 6.65 -18.58
C VAL A 447 18.98 8.10 -18.17
N THR A 448 17.92 8.72 -18.67
CA THR A 448 17.42 10.01 -18.16
C THR A 448 16.41 9.74 -17.04
N VAL A 449 16.71 10.18 -15.82
CA VAL A 449 15.81 10.02 -14.68
C VAL A 449 14.99 11.30 -14.50
N LEU A 450 13.66 11.16 -14.48
CA LEU A 450 12.72 12.18 -14.06
C LEU A 450 12.38 11.95 -12.58
N LEU A 451 12.98 12.75 -11.70
CA LEU A 451 12.68 12.79 -10.28
C LEU A 451 11.55 13.81 -10.04
N LEU A 452 10.36 13.31 -9.79
CA LEU A 452 9.14 14.10 -9.66
C LEU A 452 8.85 14.43 -8.18
N ASP A 453 9.33 15.58 -7.72
CA ASP A 453 9.11 16.08 -6.36
C ASP A 453 7.80 16.86 -6.25
N ASN A 454 6.83 16.24 -5.57
CA ASN A 454 5.58 16.88 -5.16
C ASN A 454 5.49 17.14 -3.65
N SER A 455 6.57 16.87 -2.92
CA SER A 455 6.72 17.06 -1.48
C SER A 455 5.65 16.33 -0.64
N ALA A 456 5.14 15.18 -1.11
CA ALA A 456 4.15 14.38 -0.39
C ALA A 456 4.07 12.92 -0.85
N THR A 457 3.86 12.00 0.08
CA THR A 457 3.44 10.63 -0.26
C THR A 457 1.96 10.64 -0.64
N ALA A 458 1.66 11.04 -1.87
CA ALA A 458 0.34 11.55 -2.26
C ALA A 458 -0.78 10.49 -2.29
N MET A 459 -0.54 9.29 -2.84
CA MET A 459 -1.60 8.28 -3.03
C MET A 459 -2.09 7.64 -1.73
N THR A 460 -1.28 7.69 -0.66
CA THR A 460 -1.61 7.11 0.64
C THR A 460 -2.36 8.08 1.55
N GLY A 461 -2.63 9.31 1.09
CA GLY A 461 -3.29 10.36 1.87
C GLY A 461 -2.49 11.66 2.01
N GLY A 462 -1.31 11.76 1.39
CA GLY A 462 -0.48 12.97 1.45
C GLY A 462 0.43 13.04 2.67
N GLN A 463 0.89 11.89 3.16
CA GLN A 463 1.76 11.81 4.34
C GLN A 463 3.08 12.55 4.12
N ASN A 464 3.60 13.11 5.22
CA ASN A 464 4.90 13.75 5.25
C ASN A 464 6.02 12.74 5.03
N ASN A 465 7.10 13.20 4.41
CA ASN A 465 8.28 12.41 4.13
C ASN A 465 9.53 13.31 4.16
N PRO A 466 10.76 12.76 4.13
CA PRO A 466 11.97 13.58 4.26
C PRO A 466 12.17 14.63 3.16
N ALA A 467 11.47 14.54 2.02
CA ALA A 467 11.53 15.54 0.95
C ALA A 467 10.86 16.87 1.34
N ASN A 468 9.82 16.84 2.16
CA ASN A 468 9.09 18.04 2.56
C ASN A 468 9.59 18.64 3.89
N GLY A 469 10.43 17.91 4.63
CA GLY A 469 11.04 18.38 5.88
C GLY A 469 10.05 18.49 7.03
N ARG A 470 8.98 17.69 7.04
CA ARG A 470 8.00 17.61 8.13
C ARG A 470 7.97 16.21 8.74
N ASP A 471 7.75 16.13 10.04
CA ASP A 471 7.61 14.86 10.75
C ASP A 471 6.17 14.30 10.68
N LEU A 472 5.94 13.14 11.29
CA LEU A 472 4.62 12.50 11.38
C LEU A 472 3.58 13.38 12.10
N HIS A 473 4.01 14.24 13.03
CA HIS A 473 3.14 15.14 13.77
C HIS A 473 2.83 16.45 13.02
N GLY A 474 3.42 16.63 11.83
CA GLY A 474 3.28 17.82 11.01
C GLY A 474 4.21 18.98 11.43
N GLY A 475 5.09 18.75 12.41
CA GLY A 475 6.13 19.69 12.82
C GLY A 475 7.30 19.71 11.85
N ALA A 476 8.22 20.67 12.03
CA ALA A 476 9.45 20.72 11.25
C ALA A 476 10.38 19.55 11.64
N ALA A 477 10.80 18.76 10.65
CA ALA A 477 11.79 17.72 10.87
C ALA A 477 13.20 18.34 11.03
N PRO A 478 14.14 17.65 11.71
CA PRO A 478 15.51 18.15 11.86
C PRO A 478 16.27 18.35 10.54
N VAL A 479 15.89 17.60 9.49
CA VAL A 479 16.53 17.64 8.17
C VAL A 479 15.47 17.60 7.08
N LYS A 480 15.64 18.46 6.06
CA LYS A 480 14.97 18.35 4.76
C LYS A 480 15.98 17.85 3.73
N VAL A 481 15.64 16.83 2.96
CA VAL A 481 16.52 16.30 1.92
C VAL A 481 16.70 17.31 0.78
N ASP A 482 17.95 17.55 0.41
CA ASP A 482 18.33 18.28 -0.81
C ASP A 482 18.59 17.25 -1.92
N PHE A 483 17.66 17.13 -2.87
CA PHE A 483 17.78 16.13 -3.93
C PHE A 483 18.97 16.36 -4.84
N ALA A 484 19.38 17.61 -5.12
CA ALA A 484 20.53 17.87 -5.96
C ALA A 484 21.81 17.33 -5.33
N LYS A 485 22.02 17.62 -4.03
CA LYS A 485 23.16 17.08 -3.27
C LYS A 485 23.11 15.57 -3.13
N LEU A 486 21.91 15.02 -2.91
CA LEU A 486 21.73 13.57 -2.77
C LEU A 486 22.07 12.84 -4.07
N VAL A 487 21.55 13.28 -5.22
CA VAL A 487 21.83 12.61 -6.49
C VAL A 487 23.29 12.81 -6.95
N GLU A 488 23.91 13.96 -6.61
CA GLU A 488 25.34 14.17 -6.78
C GLU A 488 26.16 13.16 -5.96
N ALA A 489 25.82 12.98 -4.67
CA ALA A 489 26.47 11.99 -3.81
C ALA A 489 26.28 10.55 -4.29
N LEU A 490 25.19 10.27 -5.01
CA LEU A 490 24.94 8.97 -5.67
C LEU A 490 25.65 8.84 -7.03
N GLY A 491 26.47 9.81 -7.44
CA GLY A 491 27.38 9.71 -8.58
C GLY A 491 26.88 10.36 -9.88
N VAL A 492 25.80 11.15 -9.85
CA VAL A 492 25.38 11.95 -11.01
C VAL A 492 26.30 13.16 -11.14
N ARG A 493 26.84 13.41 -12.33
CA ARG A 493 27.73 14.55 -12.55
C ARG A 493 26.97 15.87 -12.37
N PRO A 494 27.53 16.89 -11.68
CA PRO A 494 26.83 18.15 -11.40
C PRO A 494 26.22 18.82 -12.64
N GLU A 495 26.90 18.78 -13.80
CA GLU A 495 26.40 19.36 -15.04
C GLU A 495 25.23 18.58 -15.68
N ARG A 496 24.87 17.41 -15.14
CA ARG A 496 23.77 16.53 -15.55
C ARG A 496 22.62 16.48 -14.54
N ILE A 497 22.69 17.33 -13.51
CA ILE A 497 21.60 17.57 -12.57
C ILE A 497 20.85 18.81 -13.05
N ARG A 498 19.59 18.65 -13.46
CA ARG A 498 18.77 19.73 -14.01
C ARG A 498 17.56 19.98 -13.13
N HIS A 499 17.18 21.23 -12.97
CA HIS A 499 15.87 21.60 -12.42
C HIS A 499 14.96 22.06 -13.55
N ALA A 500 13.74 21.55 -13.59
CA ALA A 500 12.75 21.95 -14.58
C ALA A 500 11.36 22.08 -13.95
N ASP A 501 10.69 23.20 -14.23
CA ASP A 501 9.30 23.39 -13.82
C ASP A 501 8.36 22.73 -14.84
N PRO A 502 7.55 21.73 -14.43
CA PRO A 502 6.68 21.02 -15.36
C PRO A 502 5.51 21.86 -15.85
N TYR A 503 5.25 23.04 -15.27
CA TYR A 503 4.29 24.00 -15.83
C TYR A 503 4.90 24.84 -16.97
N GLU A 504 6.23 24.93 -17.08
CA GLU A 504 6.92 25.63 -18.16
C GLU A 504 7.18 24.69 -19.34
N LEU A 505 6.10 24.28 -20.01
CA LEU A 505 6.12 23.25 -21.07
C LEU A 505 7.26 23.40 -22.09
N PRO A 506 7.57 24.58 -22.67
CA PRO A 506 8.64 24.71 -23.65
C PRO A 506 10.04 24.52 -23.05
N VAL A 507 10.25 24.95 -21.80
CA VAL A 507 11.52 24.80 -21.09
C VAL A 507 11.71 23.33 -20.70
N PHE A 508 10.68 22.72 -20.12
CA PHE A 508 10.70 21.31 -19.71
C PHE A 508 11.03 20.38 -20.88
N VAL A 509 10.35 20.52 -22.03
CA VAL A 509 10.60 19.64 -23.19
C VAL A 509 11.99 19.84 -23.79
N LYS A 510 12.52 21.07 -23.74
CA LYS A 510 13.89 21.36 -24.19
C LYS A 510 14.90 20.62 -23.31
N THR A 511 14.81 20.77 -21.99
CA THR A 511 15.67 20.09 -21.02
C THR A 511 15.57 18.56 -21.14
N LEU A 512 14.35 18.02 -21.25
CA LEU A 512 14.13 16.59 -21.44
C LEU A 512 14.82 16.05 -22.70
N ARG A 513 14.66 16.74 -23.84
CA ARG A 513 15.30 16.33 -25.10
C ARG A 513 16.83 16.44 -25.08
N GLU A 514 17.36 17.42 -24.36
CA GLU A 514 18.81 17.59 -24.20
C GLU A 514 19.41 16.43 -23.38
N GLU A 515 18.78 16.07 -22.26
CA GLU A 515 19.27 14.99 -21.41
C GLU A 515 19.01 13.59 -21.98
N MET A 516 17.93 13.37 -22.75
CA MET A 516 17.70 12.11 -23.48
C MET A 516 18.74 11.84 -24.58
N LYS A 517 19.47 12.87 -25.03
CA LYS A 517 20.57 12.75 -25.99
C LYS A 517 21.94 12.61 -25.31
N ALA A 518 22.00 12.75 -23.99
CA ALA A 518 23.24 12.54 -23.26
C ALA A 518 23.72 11.09 -23.45
N SER A 519 25.02 10.88 -23.30
CA SER A 519 25.67 9.57 -23.35
C SER A 519 25.98 9.02 -21.96
N ALA A 520 25.30 9.53 -20.93
CA ALA A 520 25.57 9.22 -19.54
C ALA A 520 24.30 9.44 -18.70
N PRO A 521 24.17 8.77 -17.54
CA PRO A 521 23.06 8.98 -16.64
C PRO A 521 22.89 10.46 -16.27
N SER A 522 21.65 10.93 -16.26
CA SER A 522 21.27 12.30 -15.92
C SER A 522 19.99 12.32 -15.09
N VAL A 523 19.79 13.39 -14.30
CA VAL A 523 18.61 13.56 -13.46
C VAL A 523 17.99 14.92 -13.73
N ILE A 524 16.69 14.93 -14.05
CA ILE A 524 15.86 16.13 -14.09
C ILE A 524 14.95 16.09 -12.87
N ILE A 525 15.16 17.04 -11.97
CA ILE A 525 14.35 17.25 -10.77
C ILE A 525 13.25 18.24 -11.13
N THR A 526 12.00 17.81 -11.00
CA THR A 526 10.83 18.69 -11.13
C THR A 526 10.25 18.97 -9.76
N SER A 527 9.86 20.21 -9.47
CA SER A 527 9.33 20.58 -8.14
C SER A 527 8.00 21.32 -8.26
N ARG A 528 6.90 20.65 -7.89
CA ARG A 528 5.56 21.27 -7.76
C ARG A 528 4.76 20.58 -6.67
N PRO A 529 4.26 21.30 -5.64
CA PRO A 529 3.54 20.67 -4.54
C PRO A 529 2.30 19.92 -5.03
N CYS A 530 1.97 18.81 -4.36
CA CYS A 530 0.72 18.10 -4.61
C CYS A 530 -0.48 19.01 -4.38
N VAL A 531 -1.49 18.97 -5.27
CA VAL A 531 -2.67 19.87 -5.25
C VAL A 531 -3.54 19.77 -3.99
N PHE A 532 -3.35 18.71 -3.20
CA PHE A 532 -4.04 18.47 -1.93
C PHE A 532 -3.22 18.89 -0.71
N THR A 533 -1.99 19.35 -0.91
CA THR A 533 -1.13 19.83 0.20
C THR A 533 -1.39 21.32 0.46
N PRO A 534 -1.18 21.79 1.71
CA PRO A 534 -1.28 23.21 2.03
C PRO A 534 -0.32 24.12 1.26
N ASP A 535 0.78 23.56 0.73
CA ASP A 535 1.81 24.32 0.02
C ASP A 535 1.40 24.64 -1.44
N PHE A 536 0.29 24.07 -1.92
CA PHE A 536 -0.22 24.33 -3.27
C PHE A 536 -1.08 25.60 -3.32
N ASN A 537 -0.60 26.60 -4.08
CA ASN A 537 -1.33 27.84 -4.31
C ASN A 537 -2.25 27.72 -5.53
N ARG A 538 -3.55 27.96 -5.30
CA ARG A 538 -4.57 28.05 -6.37
C ARG A 538 -4.64 29.48 -6.91
N ASP A 539 -4.81 29.61 -8.22
CA ASP A 539 -5.08 30.87 -8.90
C ASP A 539 -6.49 30.86 -9.50
N LEU A 540 -6.91 31.98 -10.09
CA LEU A 540 -8.21 32.12 -10.74
C LEU A 540 -8.43 31.03 -11.81
N PRO A 541 -9.60 30.38 -11.81
CA PRO A 541 -9.97 29.45 -12.87
C PRO A 541 -9.84 30.08 -14.26
N LEU A 542 -9.31 29.30 -15.20
CA LEU A 542 -9.20 29.71 -16.59
C LEU A 542 -10.58 29.64 -17.27
N VAL A 543 -10.74 30.43 -18.34
CA VAL A 543 -11.93 30.44 -19.19
C VAL A 543 -11.55 30.14 -20.63
N VAL A 544 -12.51 29.60 -21.38
CA VAL A 544 -12.37 29.36 -22.82
C VAL A 544 -13.11 30.48 -23.55
N ASP A 545 -12.42 31.16 -24.45
CA ASP A 545 -13.03 32.03 -25.45
C ASP A 545 -13.61 31.15 -26.56
N GLU A 546 -14.94 31.07 -26.62
CA GLU A 546 -15.65 30.21 -27.58
C GLU A 546 -15.44 30.67 -29.03
N ASP A 547 -15.26 31.97 -29.27
CA ASP A 547 -15.08 32.55 -30.60
C ASP A 547 -13.68 32.24 -31.16
N GLN A 548 -12.67 32.14 -30.27
CA GLN A 548 -11.31 31.74 -30.65
C GLN A 548 -11.11 30.22 -30.70
N CYS A 549 -11.98 29.44 -30.06
CA CYS A 549 -11.83 28.00 -29.99
C CYS A 549 -12.24 27.31 -31.30
N ASN A 550 -11.28 26.68 -31.96
CA ASN A 550 -11.51 25.99 -33.24
C ASN A 550 -11.69 24.47 -33.12
N GLY A 551 -11.88 23.95 -31.90
CA GLY A 551 -12.09 22.53 -31.67
C GLY A 551 -10.86 21.63 -31.89
N CYS A 552 -9.63 22.16 -31.94
CA CYS A 552 -8.43 21.34 -32.23
C CYS A 552 -8.06 20.28 -31.19
N ALA A 553 -8.70 20.26 -30.02
CA ALA A 553 -8.54 19.28 -28.95
C ALA A 553 -7.14 19.16 -28.29
N ASN A 554 -6.13 19.95 -28.67
CA ASN A 554 -4.79 19.90 -28.05
C ASN A 554 -4.81 20.08 -26.52
N CYS A 555 -5.78 20.84 -25.99
CA CYS A 555 -5.96 21.02 -24.55
C CYS A 555 -6.50 19.76 -23.85
N LEU A 556 -7.16 18.84 -24.56
CA LEU A 556 -7.61 17.55 -24.03
C LEU A 556 -6.44 16.57 -23.88
N ASP A 557 -5.42 16.66 -24.74
CA ASP A 557 -4.20 15.84 -24.64
C ASP A 557 -3.38 16.15 -23.37
N VAL A 558 -3.64 17.30 -22.73
CA VAL A 558 -3.07 17.61 -21.41
C VAL A 558 -3.63 16.67 -20.35
N GLY A 559 -4.82 16.09 -20.55
CA GLY A 559 -5.44 15.14 -19.63
C GLY A 559 -6.01 15.75 -18.35
N CYS A 560 -6.20 17.07 -18.29
CA CYS A 560 -6.72 17.74 -17.10
C CYS A 560 -8.23 17.46 -16.93
N PRO A 561 -8.69 16.94 -15.78
CA PRO A 561 -10.12 16.64 -15.55
C PRO A 561 -11.00 17.90 -15.47
N ALA A 562 -10.42 19.09 -15.34
CA ALA A 562 -11.16 20.35 -15.39
C ALA A 562 -11.53 20.79 -16.82
N VAL A 563 -10.97 20.15 -17.87
CA VAL A 563 -11.28 20.47 -19.27
C VAL A 563 -12.38 19.52 -19.76
N LEU A 564 -13.60 20.04 -19.92
CA LEU A 564 -14.77 19.25 -20.27
C LEU A 564 -15.12 19.45 -21.74
N THR A 565 -15.36 18.36 -22.47
CA THR A 565 -15.85 18.45 -23.85
C THR A 565 -17.30 18.92 -23.86
N THR A 566 -17.62 19.96 -24.65
CA THR A 566 -18.98 20.48 -24.83
C THR A 566 -19.62 19.99 -26.12
N ARG A 567 -18.82 19.88 -27.19
CA ARG A 567 -19.27 19.47 -28.52
C ARG A 567 -18.18 18.68 -29.22
N ARG A 568 -18.57 17.64 -29.97
CA ARG A 568 -17.70 16.91 -30.90
C ARG A 568 -18.26 16.96 -32.30
N GLU A 569 -17.38 17.15 -33.28
CA GLU A 569 -17.73 17.11 -34.71
C GLU A 569 -16.66 16.34 -35.47
N GLN A 570 -16.99 15.82 -36.64
CA GLN A 570 -16.02 15.21 -37.55
C GLN A 570 -15.89 16.07 -38.80
N GLN A 571 -14.65 16.39 -39.16
CA GLN A 571 -14.34 17.13 -40.38
C GLN A 571 -13.43 16.29 -41.27
N VAL A 572 -13.83 16.12 -42.53
CA VAL A 572 -12.96 15.55 -43.56
C VAL A 572 -12.09 16.68 -44.13
N ARG A 573 -10.77 16.60 -43.94
CA ARG A 573 -9.82 17.55 -44.54
C ARG A 573 -9.73 17.33 -46.05
N ALA A 574 -9.23 18.32 -46.78
CA ALA A 574 -8.95 18.21 -48.22
C ALA A 574 -8.05 17.01 -48.59
N SER A 575 -7.27 16.49 -47.64
CA SER A 575 -6.44 15.29 -47.78
C SER A 575 -7.21 13.96 -47.62
N GLY A 576 -8.54 13.99 -47.47
CA GLY A 576 -9.38 12.82 -47.16
C GLY A 576 -9.30 12.33 -45.72
N LYS A 577 -8.47 12.94 -44.86
CA LYS A 577 -8.32 12.55 -43.46
C LYS A 577 -9.51 13.05 -42.63
N VAL A 578 -10.20 12.12 -41.96
CA VAL A 578 -11.21 12.44 -40.94
C VAL A 578 -10.49 12.94 -39.68
N VAL A 579 -10.94 14.08 -39.16
CA VAL A 579 -10.42 14.66 -37.92
C VAL A 579 -11.59 14.92 -36.98
N ASP A 580 -11.48 14.38 -35.76
CA ASP A 580 -12.40 14.70 -34.68
C ASP A 580 -12.05 16.06 -34.10
N LEU A 581 -13.00 16.98 -34.14
CA LEU A 581 -12.95 18.26 -33.47
C LEU A 581 -13.68 18.15 -32.13
N ALA A 582 -13.13 18.77 -31.08
CA ALA A 582 -13.74 18.83 -29.77
C ALA A 582 -13.60 20.24 -29.18
N TRP A 583 -14.74 20.88 -28.95
CA TRP A 583 -14.82 22.13 -28.20
C TRP A 583 -14.91 21.82 -26.72
N VAL A 584 -14.35 22.72 -25.92
CA VAL A 584 -14.18 22.50 -24.49
C VAL A 584 -14.67 23.70 -23.69
N LYS A 585 -15.03 23.44 -22.43
CA LYS A 585 -15.17 24.44 -21.38
C LYS A 585 -14.29 24.05 -20.20
N ILE A 586 -13.98 25.00 -19.33
CA ILE A 586 -13.24 24.73 -18.09
C ILE A 586 -14.22 24.75 -16.91
N ASP A 587 -14.18 23.70 -16.11
CA ASP A 587 -14.93 23.62 -14.86
C ASP A 587 -14.26 24.50 -13.79
N PRO A 588 -14.90 25.60 -13.34
CA PRO A 588 -14.30 26.51 -12.37
C PRO A 588 -14.17 25.91 -10.97
N GLN A 589 -14.90 24.84 -10.64
CA GLN A 589 -14.80 24.18 -9.34
C GLN A 589 -13.56 23.28 -9.25
N LEU A 590 -13.14 22.71 -10.38
CA LEU A 590 -11.96 21.85 -10.47
C LEU A 590 -10.69 22.60 -10.86
N CYS A 591 -10.80 23.67 -11.65
CA CYS A 591 -9.65 24.38 -12.16
C CYS A 591 -8.82 25.04 -11.04
N THR A 592 -7.50 24.89 -11.11
CA THR A 592 -6.54 25.47 -10.17
C THR A 592 -5.82 26.71 -10.70
N GLY A 593 -6.10 27.12 -11.95
CA GLY A 593 -5.43 28.25 -12.58
C GLY A 593 -3.97 28.00 -13.02
N CYS A 594 -3.54 26.73 -13.14
CA CYS A 594 -2.15 26.33 -13.45
C CYS A 594 -1.64 26.63 -14.88
N GLU A 595 -2.50 27.11 -15.79
CA GLU A 595 -2.15 27.51 -17.18
C GLU A 595 -1.58 26.42 -18.11
N ILE A 596 -1.42 25.16 -17.70
CA ILE A 596 -0.90 24.09 -18.57
C ILE A 596 -1.75 23.95 -19.85
N CYS A 597 -3.07 23.93 -19.72
CA CYS A 597 -3.98 23.85 -20.88
C CYS A 597 -3.97 25.12 -21.74
N ALA A 598 -3.70 26.30 -21.14
CA ALA A 598 -3.51 27.55 -21.88
C ALA A 598 -2.23 27.48 -22.73
N LYS A 599 -1.14 26.97 -22.16
CA LYS A 599 0.14 26.78 -22.88
C LYS A 599 0.05 25.71 -23.98
N ALA A 600 -0.82 24.73 -23.84
CA ALA A 600 -1.12 23.76 -24.91
C ALA A 600 -2.05 24.33 -26.00
N CYS A 601 -2.73 25.45 -25.74
CA CYS A 601 -3.65 26.09 -26.68
C CYS A 601 -2.89 26.99 -27.66
N ALA A 602 -2.49 26.43 -28.81
CA ALA A 602 -1.83 27.19 -29.88
C ALA A 602 -2.67 28.37 -30.42
N ARG A 603 -3.98 28.39 -30.17
CA ARG A 603 -4.89 29.48 -30.57
C ARG A 603 -4.96 30.64 -29.59
N GLY A 604 -4.50 30.46 -28.34
CA GLY A 604 -4.71 31.46 -27.28
C GLY A 604 -6.15 31.55 -26.78
N ALA A 605 -7.01 30.57 -27.10
CA ALA A 605 -8.42 30.55 -26.73
C ALA A 605 -8.67 30.21 -25.24
N ILE A 606 -7.63 29.91 -24.46
CA ILE A 606 -7.74 29.62 -23.03
C ILE A 606 -6.89 30.65 -22.28
N ALA A 607 -7.52 31.41 -21.38
CA ALA A 607 -6.86 32.47 -20.64
C ALA A 607 -7.47 32.65 -19.24
N LYS A 608 -6.80 33.44 -18.39
CA LYS A 608 -7.40 33.92 -17.14
C LYS A 608 -8.54 34.90 -17.46
N PRO A 609 -9.63 34.89 -16.68
CA PRO A 609 -10.67 35.91 -16.82
C PRO A 609 -10.07 37.30 -16.57
N ALA A 610 -10.54 38.29 -17.31
CA ALA A 610 -10.16 39.67 -17.05
C ALA A 610 -10.53 40.04 -15.60
N ARG A 611 -9.57 40.55 -14.81
CA ARG A 611 -9.85 41.04 -13.46
C ARG A 611 -10.88 42.17 -13.55
N ARG A 612 -12.14 41.92 -13.19
CA ARG A 612 -13.10 42.99 -12.90
C ARG A 612 -12.67 43.65 -11.61
N VAL A 613 -12.06 44.84 -11.71
CA VAL A 613 -11.90 45.75 -10.57
C VAL A 613 -13.30 46.24 -10.24
N ILE A 614 -13.90 45.71 -9.17
CA ILE A 614 -15.10 46.31 -8.59
C ILE A 614 -14.60 47.48 -7.75
N ALA A 615 -14.74 48.70 -8.27
CA ALA A 615 -14.57 49.88 -7.45
C ALA A 615 -15.71 49.86 -6.42
N LEU A 616 -15.39 49.63 -5.16
CA LEU A 616 -16.32 49.90 -4.07
C LEU A 616 -16.38 51.43 -3.95
N GLU A 617 -17.47 52.03 -4.42
CA GLU A 617 -17.75 53.43 -4.11
C GLU A 617 -17.88 53.56 -2.58
N PRO A 618 -17.14 54.48 -1.94
CA PRO A 618 -17.28 54.71 -0.51
C PRO A 618 -18.72 55.19 -0.23
N ALA A 619 -19.32 54.57 0.78
CA ALA A 619 -20.69 54.81 1.23
C ALA A 619 -20.93 56.25 1.72
#